data_AF-A0A3M5NCI4-F1
#
_entry.id   AF-A0A3M5NCI4-F1
#
_cell.length_a   1.000
_cell.length_b   1.000
_cell.length_c   1.000
_cell.angle_alpha   90.00
_cell.angle_beta   90.00
_cell.angle_gamma   90.00
#
_symmetry.space_group_name_H-M   'P 1'
#
loop_
_entity.id
_entity.type
_entity.pdbx_description
1 polymer ?
#
loop_
_entity_poly.entity_id
_entity_poly.type
_entity_poly.pdbx_seq_one_letter_code
_entity_poly.pdbx_strand_id
1 'polypeptide(L)'
;MSLVSKGREVLLELLSLYNYRNVSAIRKQINGIVSVTSEPVVARIGHPRPNFVRGVGITLKFDESQYTGSGVFLFGMVLDHFFGQYCSMNSFTQLTLRTVQREKRVVQWPPRTGDQPLV
;
A
#
# COMPACT_ATOMS: atom_id res chain seq x y z
N MET A 1 1.54 21.81 -5.69
CA MET A 1 1.11 20.87 -6.75
C MET A 1 2.32 20.07 -7.29
N SER A 2 2.95 19.18 -6.50
CA SER A 2 4.10 18.40 -7.03
C SER A 2 4.39 17.05 -6.33
N LEU A 3 3.90 16.81 -5.11
CA LEU A 3 4.17 15.56 -4.39
C LEU A 3 3.27 14.39 -4.83
N VAL A 4 2.05 14.66 -5.28
CA VAL A 4 1.10 13.59 -5.68
C VAL A 4 1.51 12.93 -7.01
N SER A 5 2.12 13.68 -7.93
CA SER A 5 2.62 13.11 -9.20
C SER A 5 3.94 12.36 -9.06
N LYS A 6 4.62 12.44 -7.90
CA LYS A 6 5.89 11.77 -7.60
C LYS A 6 5.75 10.57 -6.66
N GLY A 7 4.52 10.25 -6.22
CA GLY A 7 4.29 9.25 -5.18
C GLY A 7 4.78 7.85 -5.55
N ARG A 8 4.70 7.51 -6.85
CA ARG A 8 5.24 6.25 -7.37
C ARG A 8 6.76 6.27 -7.37
N GLU A 9 7.37 7.29 -7.94
CA GLU A 9 8.82 7.39 -8.10
C GLU A 9 9.52 7.33 -6.74
N VAL A 10 9.01 8.09 -5.76
CA VAL A 10 9.54 8.10 -4.39
C VAL A 10 9.40 6.72 -3.73
N LEU A 11 8.25 6.03 -3.92
CA LEU A 11 8.07 4.68 -3.39
C LEU A 11 9.05 3.69 -4.04
N LEU A 12 9.26 3.76 -5.35
CA LEU A 12 10.20 2.89 -6.07
C LEU A 12 11.64 3.12 -5.61
N GLU A 13 12.06 4.38 -5.44
CA GLU A 13 13.37 4.73 -4.91
C GLU A 13 13.55 4.17 -3.50
N LEU A 14 12.58 4.40 -2.61
CA LEU A 14 12.60 3.91 -1.24
C LEU A 14 12.69 2.38 -1.17
N LEU A 15 11.86 1.67 -1.94
CA LEU A 15 11.91 0.20 -2.02
C LEU A 15 13.24 -0.30 -2.61
N SER A 16 13.84 0.46 -3.53
CA SER A 16 15.14 0.13 -4.12
C SER A 16 16.27 0.19 -3.09
N LEU A 17 16.17 1.03 -2.05
CA LEU A 17 17.12 1.06 -0.93
C LEU A 17 17.15 -0.26 -0.15
N TYR A 18 16.03 -1.00 -0.13
CA TYR A 18 15.96 -2.32 0.52
C TYR A 18 16.51 -3.47 -0.35
N ASN A 19 16.77 -3.24 -1.65
CA ASN A 19 17.36 -4.24 -2.55
C ASN A 19 18.91 -4.21 -2.54
N TYR A 20 19.52 -4.30 -1.35
CA TYR A 20 20.97 -4.19 -1.16
C TYR A 20 21.79 -5.27 -1.89
N ARG A 21 21.19 -6.44 -2.17
CA ARG A 21 21.82 -7.54 -2.92
C ARG A 21 21.60 -7.43 -4.44
N ASN A 22 20.94 -6.37 -4.90
CA ASN A 22 20.64 -6.12 -6.31
C ASN A 22 19.98 -7.31 -7.03
N VAL A 23 19.05 -7.99 -6.35
CA VAL A 23 18.36 -9.18 -6.87
C VAL A 23 17.41 -8.76 -7.99
N SER A 24 17.55 -9.38 -9.16
CA SER A 24 16.73 -9.06 -10.35
C SER A 24 15.24 -9.28 -10.11
N ALA A 25 14.86 -10.34 -9.39
CA ALA A 25 13.46 -10.63 -9.06
C ALA A 25 12.81 -9.52 -8.21
N ILE A 26 13.52 -9.00 -7.19
CA ILE A 26 13.03 -7.89 -6.37
C ILE A 26 12.91 -6.62 -7.21
N ARG A 27 13.88 -6.34 -8.09
CA ARG A 27 13.82 -5.19 -8.99
C ARG A 27 12.60 -5.27 -9.93
N LYS A 28 12.28 -6.45 -10.46
CA LYS A 28 11.06 -6.67 -11.26
C LYS A 28 9.79 -6.40 -10.46
N GLN A 29 9.70 -6.93 -9.24
CA GLN A 29 8.56 -6.67 -8.35
C GLN A 29 8.42 -5.18 -8.03
N ILE A 30 9.51 -4.46 -7.75
CA ILE A 30 9.47 -3.01 -7.50
C ILE A 30 8.92 -2.30 -8.75
N ASN A 31 9.51 -2.57 -9.92
CA ASN A 31 9.09 -1.96 -11.19
C ASN A 31 7.65 -2.34 -11.62
N GLY A 32 7.11 -3.43 -11.08
CA GLY A 32 5.73 -3.87 -11.30
C GLY A 32 4.66 -2.96 -10.67
N ILE A 33 5.04 -2.00 -9.82
CA ILE A 33 4.13 -0.95 -9.36
C ILE A 33 3.87 0.03 -10.50
N VAL A 34 2.65 0.04 -11.01
CA VAL A 34 2.20 0.86 -12.15
C VAL A 34 1.76 2.24 -11.69
N SER A 35 1.03 2.32 -10.57
CA SER A 35 0.58 3.61 -10.02
C SER A 35 0.34 3.53 -8.52
N VAL A 36 0.53 4.67 -7.87
CA VAL A 36 0.21 4.90 -6.46
C VAL A 36 -0.72 6.10 -6.39
N THR A 37 -1.90 5.94 -5.80
CA THR A 37 -2.80 7.05 -5.51
C THR A 37 -3.12 7.07 -4.03
N SER A 38 -3.31 8.27 -3.48
CA SER A 38 -3.72 8.44 -2.09
C SER A 38 -4.87 9.42 -2.01
N GLU A 39 -5.81 9.16 -1.10
CA GLU A 39 -6.95 10.02 -0.85
C GLU A 39 -7.27 10.07 0.66
N PRO A 40 -7.76 11.20 1.18
CA PRO A 40 -8.27 11.25 2.55
C PRO A 40 -9.50 10.34 2.69
N VAL A 41 -9.51 9.49 3.72
CA VAL A 41 -10.64 8.61 4.03
C VAL A 41 -11.06 8.80 5.48
N VAL A 42 -12.31 8.46 5.78
CA VAL A 42 -12.85 8.46 7.14
C VAL A 42 -13.41 7.08 7.42
N ALA A 43 -13.01 6.49 8.55
CA ALA A 43 -13.55 5.23 9.01
C ALA A 43 -14.15 5.40 10.40
N ARG A 44 -15.21 4.63 10.67
CA ARG A 44 -15.84 4.54 11.97
C ARG A 44 -15.20 3.37 12.72
N ILE A 45 -14.47 3.67 13.77
CA ILE A 45 -13.57 2.71 14.45
C ILE A 45 -13.90 2.66 15.95
N GLY A 46 -13.82 1.47 16.53
CA GLY A 46 -14.01 1.22 17.96
C GLY A 46 -15.39 0.67 18.32
N HIS A 47 -15.43 -0.14 19.37
CA HIS A 47 -16.63 -0.72 19.98
C HIS A 47 -16.50 -0.67 21.51
N PRO A 48 -17.55 -0.38 22.30
CA PRO A 48 -18.96 -0.14 21.92
C PRO A 48 -19.28 1.31 21.52
N ARG A 49 -18.33 2.25 21.71
CA ARG A 49 -18.48 3.66 21.34
C ARG A 49 -17.59 4.00 20.14
N PRO A 50 -18.08 3.82 18.91
CA PRO A 50 -17.30 4.12 17.71
C PRO A 50 -17.07 5.61 17.55
N ASN A 51 -15.84 5.98 17.17
CA ASN A 51 -15.46 7.34 16.79
C ASN A 51 -15.10 7.40 15.30
N PHE A 52 -15.22 8.59 14.70
CA PHE A 52 -14.77 8.83 13.33
C PHE A 52 -13.29 9.21 13.35
N VAL A 53 -12.47 8.39 12.71
CA VAL A 53 -11.02 8.64 12.56
C VAL A 53 -10.76 9.03 11.12
N ARG A 54 -9.88 10.01 10.90
CA ARG A 54 -9.40 10.36 9.56
C ARG A 54 -8.16 9.53 9.26
N GLY A 55 -8.08 9.06 8.02
CA GLY A 55 -6.96 8.25 7.55
C GLY A 55 -6.59 8.59 6.11
N VAL A 56 -5.64 7.83 5.59
CA VAL A 56 -5.21 7.90 4.19
C VAL A 56 -5.53 6.56 3.53
N GLY A 57 -6.38 6.61 2.51
CA GLY A 57 -6.64 5.48 1.62
C GLY A 57 -5.56 5.46 0.56
N ILE A 58 -4.85 4.34 0.43
CA ILE A 58 -3.78 4.16 -0.55
C ILE A 58 -4.27 3.11 -1.54
N THR A 59 -4.23 3.43 -2.84
CA THR A 59 -4.49 2.44 -3.89
C THR A 59 -3.21 2.20 -4.69
N LEU A 60 -2.79 0.94 -4.70
CA LEU A 60 -1.69 0.48 -5.53
C LEU A 60 -2.23 -0.28 -6.73
N LYS A 61 -1.72 0.05 -7.91
CA LYS A 61 -1.96 -0.72 -9.12
C LYS A 61 -0.69 -1.45 -9.52
N PHE A 62 -0.80 -2.76 -9.69
CA PHE A 62 0.30 -3.62 -10.09
C PHE A 62 0.10 -4.21 -11.48
N ASP A 63 1.20 -4.52 -12.16
CA ASP A 63 1.22 -5.37 -13.34
C ASP A 63 1.58 -6.80 -12.91
N GLU A 64 0.60 -7.72 -12.87
CA GLU A 64 0.80 -9.12 -12.43
C GLU A 64 1.89 -9.86 -13.24
N SER A 65 2.19 -9.43 -14.47
CA SER A 65 3.24 -10.05 -15.30
C SER A 65 4.65 -9.91 -14.70
N GLN A 66 4.86 -8.91 -13.83
CA GLN A 66 6.14 -8.68 -13.16
C GLN A 66 6.31 -9.50 -11.87
N TYR A 67 5.30 -10.28 -11.49
CA TYR A 67 5.21 -11.03 -10.22
C TYR A 67 5.16 -12.55 -10.43
N THR A 68 5.71 -13.05 -11.55
CA THR A 68 5.76 -14.48 -11.84
C THR A 68 6.52 -15.24 -10.73
N GLY A 69 5.87 -16.26 -10.14
CA GLY A 69 6.43 -17.08 -9.06
C GLY A 69 6.24 -16.51 -7.64
N SER A 70 5.84 -15.24 -7.50
CA SER A 70 5.65 -14.57 -6.21
C SER A 70 4.40 -13.67 -6.30
N GLY A 71 3.24 -14.15 -5.88
CA GLY A 71 1.97 -13.45 -6.14
C GLY A 71 1.93 -12.00 -5.61
N VAL A 72 1.24 -11.12 -6.35
CA VAL A 72 1.03 -9.69 -6.00
C VAL A 72 0.45 -9.47 -4.60
N PHE A 73 -0.32 -10.44 -4.10
CA PHE A 73 -0.94 -10.37 -2.78
C PHE A 73 0.07 -10.29 -1.64
N LEU A 74 1.12 -11.13 -1.67
CA LEU A 74 2.12 -11.16 -0.60
C LEU A 74 2.90 -9.85 -0.55
N PHE A 75 3.31 -9.36 -1.72
CA PHE A 75 4.00 -8.07 -1.82
C PHE A 75 3.09 -6.92 -1.35
N GLY A 76 1.81 -6.94 -1.73
CA GLY A 76 0.81 -6.01 -1.22
C GLY A 76 0.64 -6.06 0.29
N MET A 77 0.65 -7.24 0.91
CA MET A 77 0.56 -7.39 2.36
C MET A 77 1.78 -6.79 3.06
N VAL A 78 2.99 -6.98 2.53
CA VAL A 78 4.19 -6.33 3.06
C VAL A 78 4.05 -4.80 2.99
N LEU A 79 3.51 -4.26 1.90
CA LEU A 79 3.28 -2.83 1.76
C LEU A 79 2.17 -2.30 2.68
N ASP A 80 1.12 -3.09 2.97
CA ASP A 80 0.08 -2.72 3.95
C ASP A 80 0.70 -2.47 5.33
N HIS A 81 1.55 -3.40 5.79
CA HIS A 81 2.28 -3.24 7.04
C HIS A 81 3.28 -2.08 6.98
N PHE A 82 4.01 -1.95 5.86
CA PHE A 82 4.94 -0.85 5.65
C PHE A 82 4.25 0.51 5.82
N PHE A 83 3.13 0.75 5.15
CA PHE A 83 2.41 2.03 5.28
C PHE A 83 1.83 2.25 6.68
N GLY A 84 1.40 1.19 7.35
CA GLY A 84 0.94 1.25 8.74
C GLY A 84 1.99 1.85 9.68
N GLN A 85 3.26 1.50 9.50
CA GLN A 85 4.40 2.00 10.30
C GLN A 85 4.68 3.49 10.10
N TYR A 86 4.35 4.05 8.94
CA TYR A 86 4.52 5.49 8.65
C TYR A 86 3.27 6.31 8.94
N CYS A 87 2.22 5.71 9.52
CA CYS A 87 1.03 6.43 9.89
C CYS A 87 1.26 7.29 11.15
N SER A 88 0.64 8.48 11.23
CA SER A 88 0.67 9.29 12.44
C SER A 88 -0.19 8.66 13.55
N MET A 89 0.16 8.92 14.83
CA MET A 89 -0.48 8.30 16.01
C MET A 89 -2.02 8.38 16.06
N ASN A 90 -2.63 9.40 15.42
CA ASN A 90 -4.09 9.63 15.42
C ASN A 90 -4.73 9.42 14.05
N SER A 91 -4.04 8.70 13.16
CA SER A 91 -4.50 8.42 11.80
C SER A 91 -4.42 6.92 11.53
N PHE A 92 -5.04 6.50 10.44
CA PHE A 92 -4.87 5.15 9.90
C PHE A 92 -4.47 5.20 8.43
N THR A 93 -3.91 4.10 7.95
CA THR A 93 -3.76 3.82 6.52
C THR A 93 -4.69 2.70 6.13
N GLN A 94 -5.19 2.73 4.90
CA GLN A 94 -5.97 1.62 4.35
C GLN A 94 -5.48 1.33 2.94
N LEU A 95 -4.91 0.14 2.75
CA LEU A 95 -4.39 -0.26 1.45
C LEU A 95 -5.44 -0.98 0.61
N THR A 96 -5.57 -0.58 -0.65
CA THR A 96 -6.32 -1.28 -1.69
C THR A 96 -5.39 -1.72 -2.80
N LEU A 97 -5.41 -3.00 -3.13
CA LEU A 97 -4.64 -3.58 -4.23
C LEU A 97 -5.52 -3.75 -5.46
N ARG A 98 -5.07 -3.19 -6.59
CA ARG A 98 -5.62 -3.43 -7.92
C ARG A 98 -4.52 -3.94 -8.85
N THR A 99 -4.92 -4.57 -9.94
CA THR A 99 -4.00 -5.00 -10.98
C THR A 99 -4.43 -4.47 -12.35
N VAL A 100 -3.53 -4.47 -13.32
CA VAL A 100 -3.88 -4.12 -14.70
C VAL A 100 -4.74 -5.21 -15.33
N GLN A 101 -4.51 -6.45 -14.94
CA GLN A 101 -5.13 -7.66 -15.50
C GLN A 101 -6.57 -7.90 -15.03
N ARG A 102 -6.99 -7.27 -13.93
CA ARG A 102 -8.31 -7.48 -13.32
C ARG A 102 -9.06 -6.18 -13.21
N GLU A 103 -10.34 -6.19 -13.55
CA GLU A 103 -11.20 -5.02 -13.39
C GLU A 103 -11.49 -4.71 -11.91
N LYS A 104 -11.78 -5.77 -11.14
CA LYS A 104 -12.08 -5.69 -9.70
C LYS A 104 -10.79 -5.57 -8.88
N ARG A 105 -10.91 -4.94 -7.71
CA ARG A 105 -9.82 -4.96 -6.71
C ARG A 105 -9.49 -6.40 -6.31
N VAL A 106 -8.22 -6.67 -6.08
CA VAL A 106 -7.75 -7.97 -5.59
C VAL A 106 -8.08 -8.09 -4.11
N VAL A 107 -7.76 -7.06 -3.34
CA VAL A 107 -7.99 -7.01 -1.90
C VAL A 107 -8.01 -5.55 -1.42
N GLN A 108 -8.73 -5.32 -0.33
CA GLN A 108 -8.62 -4.11 0.47
C GLN A 108 -8.40 -4.58 1.90
N TRP A 109 -7.29 -4.16 2.51
CA TRP A 109 -6.99 -4.49 3.90
C TRP A 109 -7.82 -3.62 4.86
N PRO A 110 -8.05 -4.09 6.09
CA PRO A 110 -8.68 -3.26 7.11
C PRO A 110 -7.81 -2.03 7.42
N PRO A 111 -8.40 -0.94 7.94
CA PRO A 111 -7.65 0.21 8.45
C PRO A 111 -6.56 -0.22 9.45
N ARG A 112 -5.38 0.37 9.35
CA ARG A 112 -4.21 0.03 10.17
C ARG A 112 -3.55 1.27 10.78
N THR A 113 -3.14 1.18 12.04
CA THR A 113 -2.28 2.15 12.73
C THR A 113 -1.07 1.41 13.33
N GLY A 114 0.13 1.70 12.84
CA GLY A 114 1.34 0.96 13.22
C GLY A 114 1.23 -0.53 12.87
N ASP A 115 1.59 -1.40 13.81
CA ASP A 115 1.48 -2.85 13.65
C ASP A 115 0.06 -3.42 13.88
N GLN A 116 -0.86 -2.63 14.44
CA GLN A 116 -2.17 -3.12 14.85
C GLN A 116 -3.25 -2.78 13.80
N PRO A 117 -3.97 -3.77 13.28
CA PRO A 117 -5.23 -3.53 12.57
C PRO A 117 -6.23 -2.89 13.52
N LEU A 118 -6.95 -1.87 13.04
CA LEU A 118 -8.06 -1.25 13.75
C LEU A 118 -9.32 -2.07 13.48
N VAL A 119 -9.54 -3.10 14.30
CA VAL A 119 -10.72 -3.98 14.27
C VAL A 119 -11.51 -3.87 15.56
#